data_AF-A0AAN8PVT4-F1
#
_entry.id   AF-A0AAN8PVT4-F1
#
_cell.length_a   1.000
_cell.length_b   1.000
_cell.length_c   1.000
_cell.angle_alpha   90.00
_cell.angle_beta   90.00
_cell.angle_gamma   90.00
#
_symmetry.space_group_name_H-M   'P 1'
#
loop_
_entity.id
_entity.type
_entity.pdbx_description
1 polymer ?
#
loop_
_entity_poly.entity_id
_entity_poly.type
_entity_poly.pdbx_seq_one_letter_code
_entity_poly.pdbx_strand_id
1 'polypeptide(L)'
;MLVKEIEIIKHDKLKCLKEKSRYKCLYNNISGSNLQALTNQNRALKGRNNFRELESLQLKDEINELNLQLENSQNSQVGLEKENKIETKVGKTYTDDVRAVSMQLLSLGTSVKKVSEVTKTVLEGIAHMEVEDLPSTSTIKSFQTEAQIISQIQTAELLLHELETTLHFDGTKNRFKEFSSFQITTKDKHTFSLGIEEQVSGHAVSFLETLNRPLLETSSTLTDNVNEQKKFVSIMLSNIKNMMTDRHIVNKSFRTLFEQSREDIFVSHLPQFSELSDSEKANMIQINGIYCGLHAISNLGTIASKSLKIYEEIALETGSKVTNFSFQKGNARTFDLVFEASQAFTRTGNQRSGCAENCTDYLDIINEKNHIISFLHHRFNVIFIDGAALFYHRNHILDFLNGFNLNDNRLLKCINESIMSPICQAGLRALGIFAFFFYYNSTMVSA
;
A
#
# COMPACT_ATOMS: atom_id res chain seq x y z
N MET A 1 44.99 127.37 -10.05
CA MET A 1 45.70 126.12 -9.69
C MET A 1 44.98 124.85 -10.17
N LEU A 2 43.65 124.78 -10.23
CA LEU A 2 42.91 123.55 -10.61
C LEU A 2 43.04 123.05 -12.07
N VAL A 3 43.58 123.81 -13.01
CA VAL A 3 43.67 123.38 -14.43
C VAL A 3 44.93 122.54 -14.70
N LYS A 4 46.01 122.70 -13.92
CA LYS A 4 47.26 121.92 -14.10
C LYS A 4 47.17 120.48 -13.58
N GLU A 5 46.25 120.18 -12.66
CA GLU A 5 46.11 118.82 -12.11
C GLU A 5 45.34 117.87 -13.04
N ILE A 6 44.51 118.38 -13.96
CA ILE A 6 43.68 117.53 -14.84
C ILE A 6 44.48 116.95 -16.02
N GLU A 7 45.51 117.63 -16.52
CA GLU A 7 46.34 117.11 -17.62
C GLU A 7 47.28 115.98 -17.18
N ILE A 8 47.78 116.01 -15.94
CA ILE A 8 48.64 114.95 -15.39
C ILE A 8 47.86 113.64 -15.26
N ILE A 9 46.60 113.70 -14.83
CA ILE A 9 45.74 112.52 -14.66
C ILE A 9 45.42 111.84 -16.01
N LYS A 10 45.32 112.60 -17.11
CA LYS A 10 45.09 112.02 -18.45
C LYS A 10 46.30 111.26 -18.99
N HIS A 11 47.51 111.75 -18.73
CA HIS A 11 48.74 111.09 -19.19
C HIS A 11 48.98 109.75 -18.49
N ASP A 12 48.73 109.66 -17.19
CA ASP A 12 48.93 108.42 -16.41
C ASP A 12 47.91 107.33 -16.75
N LYS A 13 46.67 107.70 -17.10
CA LYS A 13 45.65 106.74 -17.54
C LYS A 13 46.02 106.03 -18.84
N LEU A 14 46.66 106.73 -19.78
CA LEU A 14 47.04 106.16 -21.07
C LEU A 14 48.24 105.20 -20.97
N LYS A 15 49.15 105.45 -20.03
CA LYS A 15 50.29 104.56 -19.74
C LYS A 15 49.83 103.24 -19.11
N CYS A 16 48.87 103.31 -18.18
CA CYS A 16 48.26 102.14 -17.52
C CYS A 16 47.54 101.20 -18.50
N LEU A 17 46.87 101.75 -19.53
CA LEU A 17 46.16 100.94 -20.53
C LEU A 17 47.10 100.13 -21.44
N LYS A 18 48.27 100.68 -21.78
CA LYS A 18 49.26 99.97 -22.62
C LYS A 18 49.94 98.82 -21.87
N GLU A 19 50.19 98.97 -20.58
CA GLU A 19 50.74 97.88 -19.75
C GLU A 19 49.73 96.73 -19.57
N LYS A 20 48.44 97.04 -19.37
CA LYS A 20 47.38 96.01 -19.27
C LYS A 20 47.28 95.12 -20.51
N SER A 21 47.45 95.68 -21.70
CA SER A 21 47.44 94.91 -22.96
C SER A 21 48.61 93.93 -23.05
N ARG A 22 49.80 94.36 -22.59
CA ARG A 22 51.03 93.54 -22.60
C ARG A 22 50.93 92.35 -21.63
N TYR A 23 50.38 92.57 -20.43
CA TYR A 23 50.15 91.49 -19.46
C TYR A 23 49.14 90.45 -19.95
N LYS A 24 48.10 90.87 -20.69
CA LYS A 24 47.08 89.95 -21.22
C LYS A 24 47.65 89.00 -22.29
N CYS A 25 48.64 89.45 -23.08
CA CYS A 25 49.30 88.61 -24.08
C CYS A 25 50.26 87.58 -23.45
N LEU A 26 51.04 87.98 -22.44
CA LEU A 26 51.94 87.08 -21.71
C LEU A 26 51.18 86.00 -20.91
N TYR A 27 50.05 86.36 -20.30
CA TYR A 27 49.21 85.42 -19.55
C TYR A 27 48.60 84.32 -20.46
N ASN A 28 48.24 84.65 -21.69
CA ASN A 28 47.66 83.68 -22.63
C ASN A 28 48.69 82.68 -23.19
N ASN A 29 49.95 83.08 -23.37
CA ASN A 29 51.00 82.17 -23.85
C ASN A 29 51.52 81.22 -22.77
N ILE A 30 51.54 81.65 -21.51
CA ILE A 30 51.97 80.81 -20.37
C ILE A 30 50.85 79.86 -19.92
N SER A 31 49.57 80.24 -20.09
CA SER A 31 48.43 79.39 -19.72
C SER A 31 48.17 78.27 -20.73
N GLY A 32 48.33 78.50 -22.03
CA GLY A 32 48.06 77.48 -23.06
C GLY A 32 49.00 76.27 -23.04
N SER A 33 50.31 76.50 -22.89
CA SER A 33 51.33 75.43 -22.91
C SER A 33 51.28 74.55 -21.65
N ASN A 34 51.12 75.17 -20.47
CA ASN A 34 50.98 74.44 -19.21
C ASN A 34 49.66 73.66 -19.12
N LEU A 35 48.55 74.20 -19.64
CA LEU A 35 47.27 73.51 -19.64
C LEU A 35 47.31 72.25 -20.52
N GLN A 36 48.01 72.29 -21.65
CA GLN A 36 48.15 71.14 -22.54
C GLN A 36 49.01 70.02 -21.92
N ALA A 37 50.09 70.39 -21.21
CA ALA A 37 50.91 69.44 -20.45
C ALA A 37 50.12 68.77 -19.32
N LEU A 38 49.37 69.55 -18.53
CA LEU A 38 48.48 69.04 -17.47
C LEU A 38 47.37 68.13 -18.03
N THR A 39 46.82 68.46 -19.19
CA THR A 39 45.78 67.63 -19.84
C THR A 39 46.33 66.27 -20.28
N ASN A 40 47.56 66.25 -20.81
CA ASN A 40 48.24 65.01 -21.20
C ASN A 40 48.61 64.16 -19.98
N GLN A 41 49.09 64.78 -18.90
CA GLN A 41 49.39 64.09 -17.65
C GLN A 41 48.14 63.49 -17.02
N ASN A 42 47.02 64.22 -17.02
CA ASN A 42 45.73 63.72 -16.53
C ASN A 42 45.18 62.57 -17.39
N ARG A 43 45.40 62.57 -18.71
CA ARG A 43 45.06 61.41 -19.56
C ARG A 43 45.89 60.17 -19.21
N ALA A 44 47.19 60.34 -18.98
CA ALA A 44 48.07 59.24 -18.58
C ALA A 44 47.70 58.66 -17.20
N LEU A 45 47.33 59.53 -16.24
CA LEU A 45 46.86 59.11 -14.92
C LEU A 45 45.51 58.39 -14.98
N LYS A 46 44.58 58.85 -15.81
CA LYS A 46 43.30 58.14 -16.04
C LYS A 46 43.52 56.75 -16.63
N GLY A 47 44.45 56.61 -17.59
CA GLY A 47 44.81 55.30 -18.14
C GLY A 47 45.36 54.33 -17.07
N ARG A 48 46.22 54.82 -16.16
CA ARG A 48 46.75 54.00 -15.06
C ARG A 48 45.69 53.64 -14.01
N ASN A 49 44.76 54.54 -13.72
CA ASN A 49 43.66 54.24 -12.79
C ASN A 49 42.71 53.21 -13.36
N ASN A 50 42.35 53.31 -14.64
CA ASN A 50 41.51 52.30 -15.30
C ASN A 50 42.18 50.91 -15.31
N PHE A 51 43.51 50.84 -15.49
CA PHE A 51 44.24 49.58 -15.43
C PHE A 51 44.22 48.97 -14.03
N ARG A 52 44.42 49.79 -12.98
CA ARG A 52 44.35 49.34 -11.58
C ARG A 52 42.94 48.92 -11.16
N GLU A 53 41.90 49.58 -11.67
CA GLU A 53 40.52 49.16 -11.45
C GLU A 53 40.24 47.79 -12.08
N LEU A 54 40.77 47.54 -13.28
CA LEU A 54 40.64 46.25 -13.96
C LEU A 54 41.34 45.12 -13.17
N GLU A 55 42.56 45.38 -12.70
CA GLU A 55 43.35 44.45 -11.88
C GLU A 55 42.66 44.19 -10.52
N SER A 56 42.07 45.23 -9.91
CA SER A 56 41.29 45.07 -8.68
C SER A 56 40.00 44.27 -8.90
N LEU A 57 39.40 44.31 -10.08
CA LEU A 57 38.24 43.50 -10.44
C LEU A 57 38.65 42.03 -10.61
N GLN A 58 39.74 41.77 -11.34
CA GLN A 58 40.27 40.42 -11.52
C GLN A 58 40.64 39.75 -10.19
N LEU A 59 41.30 40.48 -9.28
CA LEU A 59 41.62 39.98 -7.95
C LEU A 59 40.38 39.71 -7.09
N LYS A 60 39.31 40.50 -7.25
CA LYS A 60 38.04 40.24 -6.55
C LYS A 60 37.37 38.98 -7.07
N ASP A 61 37.39 38.76 -8.37
CA ASP A 61 36.84 37.55 -8.99
C ASP A 61 37.63 36.30 -8.54
N GLU A 62 38.95 36.40 -8.49
CA GLU A 62 39.83 35.32 -7.99
C GLU A 62 39.61 35.04 -6.49
N ILE A 63 39.43 36.07 -5.66
CA ILE A 63 39.06 35.91 -4.24
C ILE A 63 37.69 35.24 -4.11
N ASN A 64 36.72 35.61 -4.93
CA ASN A 64 35.39 35.01 -4.90
C ASN A 64 35.44 33.53 -5.33
N GLU A 65 36.22 33.20 -6.36
CA GLU A 65 36.42 31.83 -6.82
C GLU A 65 37.13 30.98 -5.77
N LEU A 66 38.19 31.51 -5.14
CA LEU A 66 38.87 30.86 -4.02
C LEU A 66 37.96 30.67 -2.82
N ASN A 67 37.15 31.67 -2.46
CA ASN A 67 36.17 31.55 -1.37
C ASN A 67 35.12 30.48 -1.68
N LEU A 68 34.64 30.40 -2.93
CA LEU A 68 33.71 29.36 -3.36
C LEU A 68 34.36 27.96 -3.28
N GLN A 69 35.63 27.83 -3.68
CA GLN A 69 36.37 26.59 -3.54
C GLN A 69 36.60 26.22 -2.06
N LEU A 70 36.84 27.20 -1.19
CA LEU A 70 37.00 27.02 0.25
C LEU A 70 35.69 26.60 0.90
N GLU A 71 34.58 27.21 0.53
CA GLU A 71 33.22 26.87 0.98
C GLU A 71 32.82 25.47 0.48
N ASN A 72 33.15 25.12 -0.76
CA ASN A 72 32.93 23.76 -1.28
C ASN A 72 33.82 22.71 -0.57
N SER A 73 35.06 23.06 -0.24
CA SER A 73 35.98 22.17 0.49
C SER A 73 35.56 22.01 1.96
N GLN A 74 35.10 23.08 2.60
CA GLN A 74 34.54 23.05 3.95
C GLN A 74 33.23 22.27 3.98
N ASN A 75 32.32 22.46 3.01
CA ASN A 75 31.11 21.64 2.89
C ASN A 75 31.42 20.16 2.63
N SER A 76 32.51 19.86 1.93
CA SER A 76 32.98 18.48 1.70
C SER A 76 33.62 17.86 2.96
N GLN A 77 34.28 18.66 3.82
CA GLN A 77 34.82 18.20 5.11
C GLN A 77 33.74 18.07 6.20
N VAL A 78 32.75 18.96 6.23
CA VAL A 78 31.60 18.89 7.16
C VAL A 78 30.72 17.65 6.90
N GLY A 79 30.78 17.07 5.69
CA GLY A 79 30.11 15.82 5.36
C GLY A 79 30.77 14.53 5.89
N LEU A 80 32.06 14.58 6.26
CA LEU A 80 32.84 13.40 6.68
C LEU A 80 33.04 13.30 8.21
N GLU A 81 32.70 14.36 8.95
CA GLU A 81 32.74 14.40 10.43
C GLU A 81 31.36 14.66 11.04
N LYS A 82 30.26 14.28 10.37
CA LYS A 82 29.03 14.03 11.13
C LYS A 82 29.30 12.81 11.99
N GLU A 83 29.29 12.99 13.30
CA GLU A 83 29.27 11.89 14.25
C GLU A 83 28.29 10.84 13.71
N ASN A 84 28.76 9.60 13.49
CA ASN A 84 27.93 8.48 13.03
C ASN A 84 26.91 8.06 14.08
N LYS A 85 26.46 8.97 14.95
CA LYS A 85 25.51 8.73 16.03
C LYS A 85 24.21 9.42 15.70
N ILE A 86 23.13 8.66 15.78
CA ILE A 86 21.77 9.20 15.64
C ILE A 86 21.28 9.60 17.04
N GLU A 87 20.80 10.83 17.17
CA GLU A 87 20.07 11.25 18.35
C GLU A 87 18.68 10.60 18.35
N THR A 88 18.47 9.63 19.25
CA THR A 88 17.20 8.91 19.36
C THR A 88 16.30 9.44 20.48
N LYS A 89 16.82 10.28 21.38
CA LYS A 89 16.11 10.85 22.52
C LYS A 89 16.42 12.32 22.70
N VAL A 90 15.38 13.08 23.03
CA VAL A 90 15.50 14.42 23.59
C VAL A 90 15.07 14.35 25.06
N GLY A 91 16.04 14.45 25.98
CA GLY A 91 15.79 14.28 27.41
C GLY A 91 15.36 12.85 27.77
N LYS A 92 14.12 12.67 28.23
CA LYS A 92 13.58 11.34 28.63
C LYS A 92 12.65 10.72 27.57
N THR A 93 12.43 11.42 26.46
CA THR A 93 11.46 11.03 25.42
C THR A 93 12.19 10.69 24.13
N TYR A 94 11.71 9.67 23.43
CA TYR A 94 12.20 9.36 22.08
C TYR A 94 11.77 10.46 21.10
N THR A 95 12.59 10.68 20.08
CA THR A 95 12.28 11.66 19.02
C THR A 95 11.08 11.22 18.19
N ASP A 96 10.47 12.19 17.52
CA ASP A 96 9.31 11.97 16.64
C ASP A 96 9.65 11.03 15.49
N ASP A 97 10.89 11.09 14.97
CA ASP A 97 11.37 10.21 13.91
C ASP A 97 11.44 8.75 14.38
N VAL A 98 11.99 8.48 15.58
CA VAL A 98 12.03 7.12 16.15
C VAL A 98 10.62 6.57 16.35
N ARG A 99 9.70 7.42 16.82
CA ARG A 99 8.29 7.08 17.01
C ARG A 99 7.59 6.79 15.68
N ALA A 100 7.76 7.64 14.67
CA ALA A 100 7.20 7.47 13.33
C ALA A 100 7.73 6.21 12.63
N VAL A 101 9.04 5.98 12.64
CA VAL A 101 9.66 4.75 12.09
C VAL A 101 9.13 3.51 12.80
N SER A 102 8.98 3.56 14.13
CA SER A 102 8.42 2.44 14.90
C SER A 102 6.99 2.12 14.47
N MET A 103 6.13 3.14 14.31
CA MET A 103 4.75 2.97 13.84
C MET A 103 4.69 2.43 12.41
N GLN A 104 5.58 2.90 11.53
CA GLN A 104 5.66 2.41 10.15
C GLN A 104 6.14 0.95 10.07
N LEU A 105 7.12 0.55 10.88
CA LEU A 105 7.54 -0.85 10.94
C LEU A 105 6.43 -1.77 11.43
N LEU A 106 5.63 -1.32 12.40
CA LEU A 106 4.45 -2.04 12.88
C LEU A 106 3.40 -2.20 11.77
N SER A 107 3.14 -1.15 10.97
CA SER A 107 2.18 -1.23 9.86
C SER A 107 2.64 -2.15 8.73
N LEU A 108 3.96 -2.34 8.58
CA LEU A 108 4.57 -3.34 7.69
C LEU A 108 4.55 -4.77 8.26
N GLY A 109 3.93 -5.00 9.42
CA GLY A 109 3.80 -6.32 10.03
C GLY A 109 4.99 -6.76 10.88
N THR A 110 5.91 -5.84 11.22
CA THR A 110 7.02 -6.15 12.13
C THR A 110 6.49 -6.43 13.52
N SER A 111 6.92 -7.52 14.15
CA SER A 111 6.56 -7.81 15.53
C SER A 111 7.05 -6.71 16.47
N VAL A 112 6.23 -6.30 17.43
CA VAL A 112 6.58 -5.34 18.49
C VAL A 112 7.92 -5.67 19.19
N LYS A 113 8.24 -6.96 19.32
CA LYS A 113 9.51 -7.43 19.92
C LYS A 113 10.74 -7.23 19.04
N LYS A 114 10.53 -7.02 17.74
CA LYS A 114 11.56 -6.98 16.70
C LYS A 114 11.77 -5.60 16.09
N VAL A 115 10.88 -4.64 16.33
CA VAL A 115 10.99 -3.27 15.79
C VAL A 115 12.38 -2.68 16.04
N SER A 116 12.85 -2.65 17.28
CA SER A 116 14.16 -2.08 17.62
C SER A 116 15.34 -2.86 17.00
N GLU A 117 15.23 -4.19 16.91
CA GLU A 117 16.25 -5.03 16.28
C GLU A 117 16.34 -4.77 14.77
N VAL A 118 15.20 -4.62 14.10
CA VAL A 118 15.13 -4.26 12.68
C VAL A 118 15.71 -2.86 12.45
N THR A 119 15.30 -1.87 13.25
CA THR A 119 15.83 -0.50 13.16
C THR A 119 17.35 -0.50 13.34
N LYS A 120 17.87 -1.20 14.35
CA LYS A 120 19.32 -1.32 14.59
C LYS A 120 20.03 -1.97 13.41
N THR A 121 19.50 -3.09 12.90
CA THR A 121 20.10 -3.83 11.78
C THR A 121 20.20 -2.97 10.52
N VAL A 122 19.17 -2.18 10.22
CA VAL A 122 19.16 -1.27 9.05
C VAL A 122 20.16 -0.14 9.24
N LEU A 123 20.16 0.52 10.41
CA LEU A 123 21.01 1.67 10.66
C LEU A 123 22.50 1.30 10.76
N GLU A 124 22.85 0.23 11.47
CA GLU A 124 24.24 -0.21 11.60
C GLU A 124 24.73 -0.94 10.35
N GLY A 125 23.88 -1.79 9.75
CA GLY A 125 24.26 -2.66 8.64
C GLY A 125 24.30 -1.97 7.28
N ILE A 126 23.37 -1.04 7.03
CA ILE A 126 23.23 -0.36 5.72
C ILE A 126 23.72 1.09 5.80
N ALA A 127 23.29 1.83 6.83
CA ALA A 127 23.62 3.26 6.95
C ALA A 127 24.97 3.49 7.65
N HIS A 128 25.58 2.45 8.24
CA HIS A 128 26.81 2.53 9.04
C HIS A 128 26.72 3.57 10.17
N MET A 129 25.52 3.73 10.75
CA MET A 129 25.25 4.62 11.86
C MET A 129 25.15 3.81 13.16
N GLU A 130 25.86 4.26 14.19
CA GLU A 130 25.79 3.75 15.55
C GLU A 130 24.50 4.23 16.23
N VAL A 131 23.80 3.30 16.87
CA VAL A 131 22.55 3.55 17.57
C VAL A 131 22.66 3.05 19.00
N GLU A 132 22.71 3.96 19.96
CA GLU A 132 22.87 3.60 21.37
C GLU A 132 21.55 3.15 22.02
N ASP A 133 20.51 3.99 21.95
CA ASP A 133 19.29 3.82 22.73
C ASP A 133 18.06 3.71 21.81
N LEU A 134 17.40 2.56 21.83
CA LEU A 134 16.18 2.30 21.06
C LEU A 134 15.03 1.95 21.99
N PRO A 135 13.78 2.23 21.58
CA PRO A 135 12.60 1.93 22.38
C PRO A 135 12.57 0.48 22.85
N SER A 136 12.21 0.30 24.12
CA SER A 136 11.97 -1.04 24.64
C SER A 136 10.66 -1.59 24.07
N THR A 137 10.44 -2.90 24.20
CA THR A 137 9.18 -3.54 23.78
C THR A 137 7.96 -2.85 24.39
N SER A 138 8.02 -2.41 25.65
CA SER A 138 6.90 -1.71 26.31
C SER A 138 6.66 -0.33 25.70
N THR A 139 7.72 0.40 25.35
CA THR A 139 7.60 1.70 24.67
C THR A 139 7.01 1.54 23.28
N ILE A 140 7.45 0.53 22.50
CA ILE A 140 6.87 0.24 21.19
C ILE A 140 5.38 -0.12 21.29
N LYS A 141 4.95 -0.85 22.34
CA LYS A 141 3.51 -1.07 22.60
C LYS A 141 2.76 0.24 22.82
N SER A 142 3.35 1.18 23.54
CA SER A 142 2.75 2.51 23.72
C SER A 142 2.60 3.24 22.38
N PHE A 143 3.63 3.20 21.52
CA PHE A 143 3.55 3.77 20.17
C PHE A 143 2.51 3.06 19.31
N GLN A 144 2.31 1.75 19.46
CA GLN A 144 1.25 1.02 18.76
C GLN A 144 -0.14 1.51 19.19
N THR A 145 -0.38 1.72 20.49
CA THR A 145 -1.64 2.27 21.01
C THR A 145 -1.86 3.70 20.51
N GLU A 146 -0.83 4.52 20.50
CA GLU A 146 -0.88 5.88 19.95
C GLU A 146 -1.24 5.86 18.45
N ALA A 147 -0.58 5.02 17.65
CA ALA A 147 -0.88 4.85 16.23
C ALA A 147 -2.33 4.39 16.00
N GLN A 148 -2.83 3.50 16.86
CA GLN A 148 -4.23 3.08 16.81
C GLN A 148 -5.18 4.26 17.05
N ILE A 149 -4.92 5.10 18.05
CA ILE A 149 -5.75 6.28 18.34
C ILE A 149 -5.71 7.27 17.17
N ILE A 150 -4.52 7.53 16.60
CA ILE A 150 -4.37 8.40 15.42
C ILE A 150 -5.18 7.83 14.24
N SER A 151 -5.09 6.52 13.99
CA SER A 151 -5.86 5.85 12.94
C SER A 151 -7.37 5.94 13.19
N GLN A 152 -7.81 5.86 14.45
CA GLN A 152 -9.23 6.01 14.82
C GLN A 152 -9.70 7.44 14.58
N ILE A 153 -8.95 8.47 14.98
CA ILE A 153 -9.28 9.88 14.73
C ILE A 153 -9.41 10.12 13.23
N GLN A 154 -8.41 9.70 12.43
CA GLN A 154 -8.45 9.85 10.98
C GLN A 154 -9.66 9.15 10.36
N THR A 155 -9.99 7.95 10.84
CA THR A 155 -11.16 7.20 10.37
C THR A 155 -12.46 7.92 10.78
N ALA A 156 -12.52 8.47 11.98
CA ALA A 156 -13.69 9.18 12.49
C ALA A 156 -13.97 10.45 11.68
N GLU A 157 -12.95 11.30 11.47
CA GLU A 157 -13.04 12.51 10.66
C GLU A 157 -13.54 12.18 9.26
N LEU A 158 -12.97 11.14 8.64
CA LEU A 158 -13.36 10.70 7.32
C LEU A 158 -14.82 10.24 7.27
N LEU A 159 -15.26 9.41 8.22
CA LEU A 159 -16.64 8.90 8.22
C LEU A 159 -17.69 9.95 8.56
N LEU A 160 -17.31 11.05 9.21
CA LEU A 160 -18.19 12.18 9.46
C LEU A 160 -18.40 13.05 8.21
N HIS A 161 -17.42 13.10 7.30
CA HIS A 161 -17.44 13.99 6.14
C HIS A 161 -17.73 13.28 4.81
N GLU A 162 -17.32 12.03 4.65
CA GLU A 162 -17.52 11.26 3.43
C GLU A 162 -18.93 10.67 3.34
N LEU A 163 -19.59 10.93 2.22
CA LEU A 163 -20.91 10.40 1.91
C LEU A 163 -20.82 9.18 1.00
N GLU A 164 -21.80 8.29 1.12
CA GLU A 164 -21.97 7.10 0.27
C GLU A 164 -20.80 6.11 0.31
N THR A 165 -20.30 5.86 1.52
CA THR A 165 -19.23 4.91 1.75
C THR A 165 -19.69 3.46 1.57
N THR A 166 -18.73 2.56 1.36
CA THR A 166 -18.98 1.12 1.25
C THR A 166 -18.48 0.41 2.50
N LEU A 167 -19.38 -0.24 3.23
CA LEU A 167 -19.02 -1.11 4.35
C LEU A 167 -18.62 -2.48 3.82
N HIS A 168 -17.41 -2.91 4.12
CA HIS A 168 -16.92 -4.24 3.91
C HIS A 168 -16.88 -4.97 5.25
N PHE A 169 -17.33 -6.22 5.26
CA PHE A 169 -17.13 -7.06 6.43
C PHE A 169 -17.03 -8.52 6.06
N ASP A 170 -16.14 -9.22 6.78
CA ASP A 170 -15.86 -10.64 6.61
C ASP A 170 -15.66 -11.30 7.97
N GLY A 171 -16.18 -12.51 8.08
CA GLY A 171 -16.16 -13.31 9.29
C GLY A 171 -15.16 -14.45 9.20
N THR A 172 -14.36 -14.65 10.24
CA THR A 172 -13.41 -15.76 10.35
C THR A 172 -13.56 -16.48 11.69
N LYS A 173 -13.07 -17.72 11.75
CA LYS A 173 -13.03 -18.51 12.98
C LYS A 173 -11.60 -18.81 13.37
N ASN A 174 -11.24 -18.55 14.62
CA ASN A 174 -9.94 -18.90 15.17
C ASN A 174 -10.12 -19.49 16.57
N ARG A 175 -9.65 -20.73 16.79
CA ARG A 175 -9.68 -21.42 18.10
C ARG A 175 -11.03 -21.32 18.82
N PHE A 176 -12.10 -21.77 18.14
CA PHE A 176 -13.49 -21.77 18.64
C PHE A 176 -14.15 -20.40 18.84
N LYS A 177 -13.47 -19.31 18.51
CA LYS A 177 -14.04 -17.95 18.52
C LYS A 177 -14.31 -17.49 17.10
N GLU A 178 -15.41 -16.76 16.93
CA GLU A 178 -15.76 -16.10 15.68
C GLU A 178 -15.31 -14.64 15.77
N PHE A 179 -14.72 -14.12 14.68
CA PHE A 179 -14.27 -12.75 14.58
C PHE A 179 -14.83 -12.14 13.31
N SER A 180 -15.28 -10.89 13.39
CA SER A 180 -15.69 -10.10 12.24
C SER A 180 -14.77 -8.91 12.07
N SER A 181 -14.25 -8.77 10.87
CA SER A 181 -13.50 -7.59 10.46
C SER A 181 -14.44 -6.62 9.76
N PHE A 182 -14.30 -5.33 10.07
CA PHE A 182 -15.06 -4.27 9.44
C PHE A 182 -14.11 -3.25 8.82
N GLN A 183 -14.40 -2.88 7.59
CA GLN A 183 -13.63 -1.89 6.83
C GLN A 183 -14.59 -0.99 6.08
N ILE A 184 -14.20 0.26 5.83
CA ILE A 184 -14.97 1.19 5.03
C ILE A 184 -14.12 1.68 3.88
N THR A 185 -14.70 1.69 2.68
CA THR A 185 -14.08 2.27 1.49
C THR A 185 -14.82 3.52 1.06
N THR A 186 -14.07 4.59 0.81
CA THR A 186 -14.61 5.87 0.31
C THR A 186 -14.76 5.88 -1.21
N LYS A 187 -15.37 6.94 -1.75
CA LYS A 187 -15.49 7.16 -3.20
C LYS A 187 -14.13 7.21 -3.91
N ASP A 188 -13.12 7.74 -3.22
CA ASP A 188 -11.74 7.83 -3.70
C ASP A 188 -10.97 6.51 -3.60
N LYS A 189 -11.66 5.40 -3.28
CA LYS A 189 -11.11 4.05 -3.20
C LYS A 189 -10.05 3.87 -2.10
N HIS A 190 -10.06 4.74 -1.10
CA HIS A 190 -9.27 4.54 0.12
C HIS A 190 -10.06 3.65 1.09
N THR A 191 -9.42 2.60 1.60
CA THR A 191 -10.02 1.65 2.54
C THR A 191 -9.42 1.84 3.93
N PHE A 192 -10.30 1.96 4.92
CA PHE A 192 -9.96 2.15 6.33
C PHE A 192 -10.49 0.98 7.13
N SER A 193 -9.72 0.49 8.10
CA SER A 193 -10.19 -0.55 9.01
C SER A 193 -10.89 0.09 10.20
N LEU A 194 -12.13 -0.34 10.46
CA LEU A 194 -12.83 0.01 11.71
C LEU A 194 -12.35 -0.85 12.86
N GLY A 195 -11.99 -2.11 12.59
CA GLY A 195 -11.45 -3.03 13.57
C GLY A 195 -11.77 -4.49 13.27
N ILE A 196 -11.31 -5.36 14.16
CA ILE A 196 -11.60 -6.79 14.17
C ILE A 196 -12.18 -7.11 15.54
N GLU A 197 -13.38 -7.67 15.55
CA GLU A 197 -14.16 -7.83 16.76
C GLU A 197 -14.61 -9.26 16.95
N GLU A 198 -14.51 -9.76 18.17
CA GLU A 198 -15.09 -11.06 18.51
C GLU A 198 -16.60 -10.99 18.39
N GLN A 199 -17.16 -11.92 17.62
CA GLN A 199 -18.59 -12.02 17.37
C GLN A 199 -19.17 -13.15 18.21
N VAL A 200 -20.21 -12.81 18.98
CA VAL A 200 -20.84 -13.76 19.92
C VAL A 200 -21.64 -14.85 19.20
N SER A 201 -22.26 -14.51 18.06
CA SER A 201 -23.03 -15.46 17.26
C SER A 201 -23.08 -15.07 15.78
N GLY A 202 -23.25 -16.06 14.91
CA GLY A 202 -23.44 -15.85 13.47
C GLY A 202 -24.84 -15.36 13.07
N HIS A 203 -25.55 -14.59 13.90
CA HIS A 203 -26.85 -14.01 13.57
C HIS A 203 -26.74 -12.55 13.13
N ALA A 204 -27.67 -12.09 12.29
CA ALA A 204 -27.68 -10.74 11.72
C ALA A 204 -27.69 -9.62 12.77
N VAL A 205 -28.43 -9.81 13.87
CA VAL A 205 -28.48 -8.84 14.98
C VAL A 205 -27.10 -8.72 15.64
N SER A 206 -26.42 -9.83 15.86
CA SER A 206 -25.07 -9.82 16.43
C SER A 206 -24.06 -9.10 15.54
N PHE A 207 -24.19 -9.17 14.20
CA PHE A 207 -23.34 -8.37 13.31
C PHE A 207 -23.55 -6.86 13.51
N LEU A 208 -24.80 -6.42 13.69
CA LEU A 208 -25.10 -5.00 13.94
C LEU A 208 -24.56 -4.52 15.29
N GLU A 209 -24.74 -5.32 16.34
CA GLU A 209 -24.18 -5.05 17.66
C GLU A 209 -22.65 -5.01 17.62
N THR A 210 -22.03 -5.95 16.88
CA THR A 210 -20.58 -6.03 16.73
C THR A 210 -20.03 -4.84 15.92
N LEU A 211 -20.74 -4.37 14.88
CA LEU A 211 -20.38 -3.18 14.10
C LEU A 211 -20.44 -1.90 14.94
N ASN A 212 -21.40 -1.80 15.87
CA ASN A 212 -21.53 -0.61 16.72
C ASN A 212 -20.34 -0.41 17.66
N ARG A 213 -19.66 -1.48 18.09
CA ARG A 213 -18.53 -1.38 19.02
C ARG A 213 -17.34 -0.58 18.45
N PRO A 214 -16.76 -0.91 17.29
CA PRO A 214 -15.65 -0.14 16.73
C PRO A 214 -16.07 1.29 16.34
N LEU A 215 -17.33 1.52 15.99
CA LEU A 215 -17.85 2.88 15.74
C LEU A 215 -17.96 3.71 17.03
N LEU A 216 -18.39 3.10 18.13
CA LEU A 216 -18.40 3.74 19.45
C LEU A 216 -16.98 4.05 19.91
N GLU A 217 -16.05 3.10 19.78
CA GLU A 217 -14.63 3.33 20.08
C GLU A 217 -14.07 4.49 19.24
N THR A 218 -14.34 4.49 17.93
CA THR A 218 -13.96 5.57 17.02
C THR A 218 -14.54 6.91 17.47
N SER A 219 -15.84 6.98 17.81
CA SER A 219 -16.48 8.21 18.28
C SER A 219 -15.95 8.71 19.64
N SER A 220 -15.51 7.79 20.51
CA SER A 220 -14.95 8.15 21.81
C SER A 220 -13.61 8.87 21.71
N THR A 221 -12.90 8.74 20.58
CA THR A 221 -11.69 9.53 20.31
C THR A 221 -11.98 11.00 19.97
N LEU A 222 -13.23 11.33 19.61
CA LEU A 222 -13.64 12.69 19.24
C LEU A 222 -14.27 13.46 20.40
N THR A 223 -14.96 12.77 21.31
CA THR A 223 -15.67 13.40 22.44
C THR A 223 -15.88 12.42 23.58
N ASP A 224 -15.80 12.92 24.81
CA ASP A 224 -16.14 12.17 26.04
C ASP A 224 -17.66 12.16 26.31
N ASN A 225 -18.44 12.96 25.60
CA ASN A 225 -19.88 13.05 25.81
C ASN A 225 -20.62 11.89 25.12
N VAL A 226 -21.21 11.00 25.92
CA VAL A 226 -21.94 9.81 25.45
C VAL A 226 -23.06 10.13 24.46
N ASN A 227 -23.76 11.26 24.61
CA ASN A 227 -24.82 11.65 23.68
C ASN A 227 -24.27 12.11 22.33
N GLU A 228 -23.13 12.80 22.33
CA GLU A 228 -22.44 13.20 21.10
C GLU A 228 -21.82 11.99 20.40
N GLN A 229 -21.24 11.04 21.14
CA GLN A 229 -20.75 9.77 20.59
C GLN A 229 -21.86 9.05 19.81
N LYS A 230 -23.04 8.88 20.41
CA LYS A 230 -24.20 8.27 19.75
C LYS A 230 -24.60 9.04 18.48
N LYS A 231 -24.59 10.37 18.53
CA LYS A 231 -24.87 11.21 17.35
C LYS A 231 -23.83 10.98 16.25
N PHE A 232 -22.55 10.90 16.57
CA PHE A 232 -21.49 10.61 15.60
C PHE A 232 -21.65 9.21 15.00
N VAL A 233 -21.96 8.20 15.81
CA VAL A 233 -22.26 6.85 15.30
C VAL A 233 -23.44 6.87 14.32
N SER A 234 -24.54 7.58 14.65
CA SER A 234 -25.67 7.74 13.73
C SER A 234 -25.26 8.41 12.41
N ILE A 235 -24.44 9.45 12.46
CA ILE A 235 -23.92 10.12 11.25
C ILE A 235 -23.08 9.14 10.42
N MET A 236 -22.11 8.46 11.04
CA MET A 236 -21.24 7.50 10.36
C MET A 236 -22.03 6.36 9.69
N LEU A 237 -23.01 5.78 10.40
CA LEU A 237 -23.88 4.74 9.85
C LEU A 237 -24.75 5.27 8.71
N SER A 238 -25.22 6.50 8.79
CA SER A 238 -26.03 7.12 7.73
C SER A 238 -25.25 7.38 6.44
N ASN A 239 -23.93 7.51 6.53
CA ASN A 239 -23.07 7.72 5.38
C ASN A 239 -22.78 6.44 4.59
N ILE A 240 -23.01 5.27 5.17
CA ILE A 240 -22.85 3.97 4.48
C ILE A 240 -23.99 3.81 3.48
N LYS A 241 -23.69 3.68 2.19
CA LYS A 241 -24.70 3.46 1.13
C LYS A 241 -24.60 2.09 0.48
N ASN A 242 -23.41 1.50 0.53
CA ASN A 242 -23.11 0.22 -0.08
C ASN A 242 -22.60 -0.75 0.97
N MET A 243 -22.86 -2.04 0.78
CA MET A 243 -22.30 -3.12 1.59
C MET A 243 -21.67 -4.17 0.69
N MET A 244 -20.43 -4.56 0.98
CA MET A 244 -19.69 -5.61 0.29
C MET A 244 -19.42 -6.76 1.26
N THR A 245 -19.99 -7.94 1.00
CA THR A 245 -19.85 -9.12 1.88
C THR A 245 -20.04 -10.43 1.12
N ASP A 246 -19.97 -11.58 1.80
CA ASP A 246 -20.26 -12.88 1.22
C ASP A 246 -21.76 -13.05 0.85
N ARG A 247 -22.10 -14.14 0.16
CA ARG A 247 -23.49 -14.42 -0.27
C ARG A 247 -24.34 -15.14 0.78
N HIS A 248 -23.84 -15.32 2.00
CA HIS A 248 -24.50 -16.07 3.05
C HIS A 248 -25.83 -15.42 3.42
N ILE A 249 -26.82 -16.24 3.80
CA ILE A 249 -28.18 -15.77 4.07
C ILE A 249 -28.21 -14.78 5.23
N VAL A 250 -27.35 -14.98 6.24
CA VAL A 250 -27.23 -14.08 7.39
C VAL A 250 -26.81 -12.67 6.97
N ASN A 251 -25.93 -12.53 5.98
CA ASN A 251 -25.45 -11.23 5.54
C ASN A 251 -26.51 -10.47 4.72
N LYS A 252 -27.36 -11.21 4.01
CA LYS A 252 -28.58 -10.64 3.40
C LYS A 252 -29.55 -10.15 4.47
N SER A 253 -29.76 -10.94 5.53
CA SER A 253 -30.60 -10.56 6.67
C SER A 253 -30.03 -9.36 7.43
N PHE A 254 -28.71 -9.28 7.60
CA PHE A 254 -28.02 -8.14 8.20
C PHE A 254 -28.26 -6.87 7.40
N ARG A 255 -28.13 -6.90 6.06
CA ARG A 255 -28.46 -5.74 5.22
C ARG A 255 -29.90 -5.27 5.43
N THR A 256 -30.88 -6.17 5.41
CA THR A 256 -32.28 -5.81 5.62
C THR A 256 -32.52 -5.24 7.03
N LEU A 257 -31.89 -5.81 8.05
CA LEU A 257 -31.94 -5.28 9.41
C LEU A 257 -31.31 -3.87 9.49
N PHE A 258 -30.19 -3.68 8.78
CA PHE A 258 -29.53 -2.38 8.72
C PHE A 258 -30.42 -1.34 8.03
N GLU A 259 -31.03 -1.66 6.89
CA GLU A 259 -32.03 -0.81 6.22
C GLU A 259 -33.18 -0.44 7.17
N GLN A 260 -33.73 -1.40 7.92
CA GLN A 260 -34.78 -1.13 8.90
C GLN A 260 -34.33 -0.17 10.00
N SER A 261 -33.09 -0.30 10.48
CA SER A 261 -32.55 0.59 11.50
C SER A 261 -32.23 2.01 10.99
N ARG A 262 -32.13 2.20 9.67
CA ARG A 262 -31.73 3.48 9.09
C ARG A 262 -32.77 4.58 9.26
N GLU A 263 -34.05 4.22 9.30
CA GLU A 263 -35.11 5.20 9.52
C GLU A 263 -34.94 5.89 10.88
N ASP A 264 -34.78 5.10 11.94
CA ASP A 264 -34.50 5.61 13.30
C ASP A 264 -33.22 6.44 13.35
N ILE A 265 -32.17 5.98 12.66
CA ILE A 265 -30.90 6.69 12.54
C ILE A 265 -31.15 8.07 11.90
N PHE A 266 -31.76 8.14 10.71
CA PHE A 266 -32.00 9.42 10.03
C PHE A 266 -32.88 10.37 10.82
N VAL A 267 -33.96 9.89 11.44
CA VAL A 267 -34.82 10.72 12.30
C VAL A 267 -34.04 11.33 13.46
N SER A 268 -33.03 10.61 13.99
CA SER A 268 -32.24 11.07 15.14
C SER A 268 -31.28 12.22 14.84
N HIS A 269 -30.73 12.33 13.62
CA HIS A 269 -29.71 13.34 13.30
C HIS A 269 -29.96 14.18 12.04
N LEU A 270 -31.02 13.88 11.27
CA LEU A 270 -31.39 14.60 10.06
C LEU A 270 -32.85 15.10 10.14
N PRO A 271 -33.10 16.28 10.77
CA PRO A 271 -34.46 16.77 11.01
C PRO A 271 -35.33 16.89 9.75
N GLN A 272 -34.73 17.28 8.61
CA GLN A 272 -35.47 17.37 7.34
C GLN A 272 -35.91 16.01 6.77
N PHE A 273 -35.41 14.88 7.30
CA PHE A 273 -35.79 13.55 6.83
C PHE A 273 -37.30 13.33 6.91
N SER A 274 -37.94 13.80 7.98
CA SER A 274 -39.38 13.68 8.17
C SER A 274 -40.20 14.45 7.12
N GLU A 275 -39.62 15.50 6.54
CA GLU A 275 -40.25 16.39 5.56
C GLU A 275 -40.10 15.87 4.12
N LEU A 276 -39.24 14.88 3.89
CA LEU A 276 -39.05 14.26 2.57
C LEU A 276 -40.26 13.44 2.15
N SER A 277 -40.43 13.31 0.83
CA SER A 277 -41.43 12.40 0.25
C SER A 277 -41.08 10.93 0.56
N ASP A 278 -42.09 10.06 0.51
CA ASP A 278 -41.89 8.62 0.77
C ASP A 278 -40.88 8.00 -0.21
N SER A 279 -40.85 8.49 -1.47
CA SER A 279 -39.88 8.04 -2.46
C SER A 279 -38.44 8.44 -2.12
N GLU A 280 -38.24 9.64 -1.58
CA GLU A 280 -36.92 10.12 -1.16
C GLU A 280 -36.45 9.38 0.10
N LYS A 281 -37.34 9.19 1.08
CA LYS A 281 -37.06 8.39 2.28
C LYS A 281 -36.65 6.97 1.93
N ALA A 282 -37.41 6.31 1.05
CA ALA A 282 -37.11 4.96 0.58
C ALA A 282 -35.73 4.89 -0.10
N ASN A 283 -35.40 5.87 -0.95
CA ASN A 283 -34.08 5.94 -1.57
C ASN A 283 -32.98 6.11 -0.51
N MET A 284 -33.13 7.01 0.46
CA MET A 284 -32.12 7.23 1.50
C MET A 284 -31.89 5.99 2.39
N ILE A 285 -32.96 5.27 2.74
CA ILE A 285 -32.90 4.05 3.56
C ILE A 285 -32.24 2.89 2.81
N GLN A 286 -32.46 2.78 1.50
CA GLN A 286 -31.97 1.64 0.72
C GLN A 286 -30.44 1.47 0.80
N ILE A 287 -29.98 0.23 0.97
CA ILE A 287 -28.57 -0.15 0.92
C ILE A 287 -28.31 -0.99 -0.34
N ASN A 288 -27.27 -0.62 -1.09
CA ASN A 288 -26.81 -1.44 -2.20
C ASN A 288 -26.00 -2.62 -1.68
N GLY A 289 -26.55 -3.84 -1.79
CA GLY A 289 -25.84 -5.06 -1.43
C GLY A 289 -25.01 -5.60 -2.59
N ILE A 290 -23.69 -5.48 -2.49
CA ILE A 290 -22.72 -6.08 -3.40
C ILE A 290 -22.20 -7.35 -2.74
N TYR A 291 -22.32 -8.48 -3.44
CA TYR A 291 -21.91 -9.76 -2.88
C TYR A 291 -20.72 -10.34 -3.61
N CYS A 292 -19.73 -10.76 -2.84
CA CYS A 292 -18.47 -11.31 -3.33
C CYS A 292 -18.74 -12.47 -4.31
N GLY A 293 -18.34 -12.27 -5.57
CA GLY A 293 -18.49 -13.23 -6.65
C GLY A 293 -17.61 -14.47 -6.46
N LEU A 294 -16.52 -14.36 -5.71
CA LEU A 294 -15.63 -15.48 -5.40
C LEU A 294 -16.39 -16.62 -4.70
N HIS A 295 -17.42 -16.32 -3.90
CA HIS A 295 -18.21 -17.37 -3.24
C HIS A 295 -18.98 -18.24 -4.23
N ALA A 296 -19.47 -17.66 -5.34
CA ALA A 296 -20.12 -18.44 -6.39
C ALA A 296 -19.13 -19.41 -7.04
N ILE A 297 -17.91 -18.95 -7.29
CA ILE A 297 -16.81 -19.77 -7.82
C ILE A 297 -16.40 -20.85 -6.80
N SER A 298 -16.25 -20.47 -5.53
CA SER A 298 -15.85 -21.40 -4.45
C SER A 298 -16.87 -22.51 -4.24
N ASN A 299 -18.15 -22.21 -4.42
CA ASN A 299 -19.22 -23.19 -4.25
C ASN A 299 -19.34 -24.16 -5.43
N LEU A 300 -18.72 -23.88 -6.56
CA LEU A 300 -18.79 -24.75 -7.73
C LEU A 300 -18.22 -26.14 -7.42
N GLY A 301 -17.10 -26.21 -6.69
CA GLY A 301 -16.52 -27.49 -6.25
C GLY A 301 -17.48 -28.29 -5.37
N THR A 302 -18.14 -27.64 -4.41
CA THR A 302 -19.14 -28.28 -3.53
C THR A 302 -20.33 -28.83 -4.31
N ILE A 303 -20.86 -28.05 -5.27
CA ILE A 303 -21.98 -28.48 -6.11
C ILE A 303 -21.54 -29.63 -7.03
N ALA A 304 -20.37 -29.52 -7.67
CA ALA A 304 -19.83 -30.58 -8.52
C ALA A 304 -19.63 -31.89 -7.75
N SER A 305 -19.14 -31.84 -6.51
CA SER A 305 -19.02 -33.04 -5.64
C SER A 305 -20.38 -33.68 -5.39
N LYS A 306 -21.39 -32.89 -5.00
CA LYS A 306 -22.75 -33.40 -4.76
C LYS A 306 -23.37 -34.00 -6.02
N SER A 307 -23.22 -33.33 -7.17
CA SER A 307 -23.76 -33.81 -8.45
C SER A 307 -23.07 -35.10 -8.92
N LEU A 308 -21.74 -35.19 -8.81
CA LEU A 308 -21.01 -36.41 -9.14
C LEU A 308 -21.38 -37.56 -8.21
N LYS A 309 -21.61 -37.29 -6.93
CA LYS A 309 -22.04 -38.31 -5.99
C LYS A 309 -23.39 -38.91 -6.38
N ILE A 310 -24.37 -38.07 -6.73
CA ILE A 310 -25.69 -38.52 -7.23
C ILE A 310 -25.51 -39.35 -8.50
N TYR A 311 -24.66 -38.89 -9.43
CA TYR A 311 -24.37 -39.63 -10.66
C TYR A 311 -23.75 -41.02 -10.38
N GLU A 312 -22.78 -41.08 -9.47
CA GLU A 312 -22.12 -42.32 -9.05
C GLU A 312 -23.13 -43.28 -8.38
N GLU A 313 -24.00 -42.77 -7.51
CA GLU A 313 -25.07 -43.54 -6.85
C GLU A 313 -26.04 -44.16 -7.88
N ILE A 314 -26.53 -43.38 -8.85
CA ILE A 314 -27.40 -43.87 -9.93
C ILE A 314 -26.69 -44.92 -10.80
N ALA A 315 -25.40 -44.72 -11.07
CA ALA A 315 -24.63 -45.65 -11.89
C ALA A 315 -24.44 -47.01 -11.21
N LEU A 316 -24.34 -47.04 -9.87
CA LEU A 316 -24.30 -48.28 -9.07
C LEU A 316 -25.64 -49.02 -9.10
N GLU A 317 -26.74 -48.30 -8.90
CA GLU A 317 -28.10 -48.87 -8.89
C GLU A 317 -28.46 -49.53 -10.23
N THR A 318 -27.93 -49.00 -11.33
CA THR A 318 -28.12 -49.53 -12.68
C THR A 318 -27.20 -50.72 -13.03
N GLY A 319 -26.45 -51.24 -12.06
CA GLY A 319 -25.66 -52.48 -12.19
C GLY A 319 -24.24 -52.28 -12.73
N SER A 320 -23.73 -51.05 -12.75
CA SER A 320 -22.32 -50.81 -13.10
C SER A 320 -21.40 -51.40 -12.04
N LYS A 321 -20.44 -52.23 -12.46
CA LYS A 321 -19.41 -52.79 -11.57
C LYS A 321 -18.44 -51.67 -11.16
N VAL A 322 -18.69 -51.03 -10.02
CA VAL A 322 -17.66 -50.26 -9.31
C VAL A 322 -16.90 -51.24 -8.43
N THR A 323 -15.57 -51.23 -8.51
CA THR A 323 -14.69 -52.04 -7.67
C THR A 323 -14.94 -51.75 -6.17
N ASN A 324 -14.82 -52.79 -5.35
CA ASN A 324 -15.25 -52.89 -3.95
C ASN A 324 -14.48 -51.99 -2.96
N PHE A 325 -14.47 -50.67 -3.13
CA PHE A 325 -14.02 -49.76 -2.08
C PHE A 325 -15.10 -48.76 -1.69
N SER A 326 -15.34 -48.71 -0.38
CA SER A 326 -16.35 -47.90 0.27
C SER A 326 -16.25 -46.45 -0.20
N PHE A 327 -17.34 -45.93 -0.78
CA PHE A 327 -17.59 -44.50 -0.81
C PHE A 327 -17.35 -43.96 0.59
N GLN A 328 -16.30 -43.16 0.78
CA GLN A 328 -16.12 -42.48 2.06
C GLN A 328 -17.39 -41.67 2.31
N LYS A 329 -17.98 -41.78 3.51
CA LYS A 329 -19.20 -41.05 3.86
C LYS A 329 -18.93 -39.54 3.76
N GLY A 330 -19.29 -38.92 2.65
CA GLY A 330 -19.21 -37.46 2.50
C GLY A 330 -19.16 -36.98 1.06
N ASN A 331 -18.23 -37.51 0.25
CA ASN A 331 -17.88 -36.98 -1.08
C ASN A 331 -18.17 -37.97 -2.22
N ALA A 332 -18.13 -37.48 -3.46
CA ALA A 332 -18.05 -38.32 -4.64
C ALA A 332 -16.70 -39.07 -4.70
N ARG A 333 -16.70 -40.32 -5.14
CA ARG A 333 -15.48 -41.12 -5.33
C ARG A 333 -14.52 -40.48 -6.32
N THR A 334 -15.04 -39.83 -7.35
CA THR A 334 -14.23 -39.04 -8.30
C THR A 334 -13.45 -37.94 -7.58
N PHE A 335 -14.06 -37.24 -6.62
CA PHE A 335 -13.37 -36.21 -5.83
C PHE A 335 -12.27 -36.81 -4.96
N ASP A 336 -12.58 -37.92 -4.28
CA ASP A 336 -11.59 -38.61 -3.45
C ASP A 336 -10.41 -39.12 -4.29
N LEU A 337 -10.68 -39.62 -5.51
CA LEU A 337 -9.63 -40.04 -6.45
C LEU A 337 -8.70 -38.86 -6.83
N VAL A 338 -9.26 -37.69 -7.13
CA VAL A 338 -8.45 -36.50 -7.46
C VAL A 338 -7.58 -36.11 -6.25
N PHE A 339 -8.16 -36.09 -5.05
CA PHE A 339 -7.41 -35.80 -3.83
C PHE A 339 -6.31 -36.84 -3.56
N GLU A 340 -6.63 -38.13 -3.65
CA GLU A 340 -5.68 -39.23 -3.48
C GLU A 340 -4.53 -39.14 -4.48
N ALA A 341 -4.81 -38.86 -5.75
CA ALA A 341 -3.81 -38.67 -6.79
C ALA A 341 -2.88 -37.49 -6.47
N SER A 342 -3.43 -36.35 -6.00
CA SER A 342 -2.61 -35.21 -5.58
C SER A 342 -1.70 -35.57 -4.41
N GLN A 343 -2.17 -36.40 -3.47
CA GLN A 343 -1.37 -36.87 -2.34
C GLN A 343 -0.32 -37.89 -2.77
N ALA A 344 -0.58 -38.68 -3.81
CA ALA A 344 0.35 -39.71 -4.28
C ALA A 344 1.46 -39.16 -5.18
N PHE A 345 1.13 -38.20 -6.06
CA PHE A 345 1.98 -37.84 -7.19
C PHE A 345 2.57 -36.42 -7.12
N THR A 346 2.40 -35.71 -6.00
CA THR A 346 2.98 -34.36 -5.81
C THR A 346 3.99 -34.32 -4.67
N ARG A 347 5.01 -33.47 -4.78
CA ARG A 347 6.13 -33.39 -3.82
C ARG A 347 5.69 -32.99 -2.40
N THR A 348 4.61 -32.22 -2.30
CA THR A 348 4.00 -31.79 -1.03
C THR A 348 2.90 -32.75 -0.55
N GLY A 349 2.70 -33.87 -1.23
CA GLY A 349 1.74 -34.91 -0.90
C GLY A 349 2.17 -35.80 0.27
N ASN A 350 1.62 -37.01 0.32
CA ASN A 350 1.90 -37.98 1.38
C ASN A 350 3.29 -38.59 1.22
N GLN A 351 4.23 -38.20 2.09
CA GLN A 351 5.61 -38.69 2.06
C GLN A 351 5.77 -40.20 2.35
N ARG A 352 4.80 -40.83 3.01
CA ARG A 352 4.89 -42.25 3.41
C ARG A 352 4.29 -43.19 2.38
N SER A 353 3.17 -42.79 1.76
CA SER A 353 2.41 -43.65 0.85
C SER A 353 2.36 -43.11 -0.58
N GLY A 354 2.83 -41.89 -0.82
CA GLY A 354 3.01 -41.33 -2.15
C GLY A 354 4.32 -41.77 -2.79
N CYS A 355 4.46 -41.45 -4.07
CA CYS A 355 5.59 -41.82 -4.93
C CYS A 355 5.90 -40.71 -5.94
N ALA A 356 5.84 -39.45 -5.49
CA ALA A 356 5.94 -38.28 -6.36
C ALA A 356 7.27 -38.21 -7.15
N GLU A 357 8.39 -38.56 -6.52
CA GLU A 357 9.70 -38.59 -7.19
C GLU A 357 9.73 -39.66 -8.27
N ASN A 358 9.37 -40.91 -7.94
CA ASN A 358 9.30 -42.00 -8.91
C ASN A 358 8.35 -41.71 -10.08
N CYS A 359 7.21 -41.10 -9.81
CA CYS A 359 6.25 -40.69 -10.84
C CYS A 359 6.82 -39.59 -11.73
N THR A 360 7.54 -38.62 -11.15
CA THR A 360 8.24 -37.57 -11.91
C THR A 360 9.31 -38.17 -12.82
N ASP A 361 10.15 -39.05 -12.29
CA ASP A 361 11.21 -39.72 -13.06
C ASP A 361 10.62 -40.54 -14.22
N TYR A 362 9.51 -41.25 -13.97
CA TYR A 362 8.80 -41.98 -15.02
C TYR A 362 8.27 -41.07 -16.12
N LEU A 363 7.64 -39.95 -15.76
CA LEU A 363 7.11 -38.99 -16.72
C LEU A 363 8.25 -38.36 -17.54
N ASP A 364 9.38 -38.05 -16.92
CA ASP A 364 10.57 -37.55 -17.62
C ASP A 364 11.11 -38.56 -18.64
N ILE A 365 11.13 -39.86 -18.31
CA ILE A 365 11.54 -40.94 -19.24
C ILE A 365 10.66 -40.99 -20.48
N ILE A 366 9.34 -40.78 -20.33
CA ILE A 366 8.40 -40.75 -21.46
C ILE A 366 8.25 -39.36 -22.10
N ASN A 367 9.09 -38.41 -21.69
CA ASN A 367 9.08 -37.01 -22.16
C ASN A 367 7.73 -36.32 -21.97
N GLU A 368 7.09 -36.55 -20.83
CA GLU A 368 5.83 -35.91 -20.42
C GLU A 368 6.00 -35.16 -19.10
N LYS A 369 5.20 -34.11 -18.87
CA LYS A 369 5.26 -33.32 -17.63
C LYS A 369 4.14 -33.73 -16.69
N ASN A 370 4.41 -33.79 -15.39
CA ASN A 370 3.34 -33.94 -14.39
C ASN A 370 2.46 -32.67 -14.34
N HIS A 371 1.19 -32.81 -14.72
CA HIS A 371 0.19 -31.73 -14.66
C HIS A 371 -0.65 -31.75 -13.38
N ILE A 372 -0.50 -32.76 -12.52
CA ILE A 372 -1.20 -32.84 -11.23
C ILE A 372 -0.52 -31.90 -10.23
N ILE A 373 -1.31 -31.05 -9.59
CA ILE A 373 -0.83 -30.07 -8.61
C ILE A 373 -1.27 -30.46 -7.19
N SER A 374 -0.67 -29.81 -6.19
CA SER A 374 -1.03 -30.07 -4.80
C SER A 374 -2.31 -29.34 -4.41
N PHE A 375 -3.15 -30.00 -3.62
CA PHE A 375 -4.30 -29.36 -2.95
C PHE A 375 -3.88 -28.40 -1.83
N LEU A 376 -2.61 -28.40 -1.41
CA LEU A 376 -2.12 -27.48 -0.39
C LEU A 376 -2.18 -26.03 -0.93
N HIS A 377 -2.80 -25.13 -0.17
CA HIS A 377 -2.91 -23.67 -0.44
C HIS A 377 -3.83 -23.22 -1.59
N HIS A 378 -4.39 -24.12 -2.40
CA HIS A 378 -5.24 -23.74 -3.53
C HIS A 378 -6.68 -24.23 -3.35
N ARG A 379 -7.60 -23.31 -3.07
CA ARG A 379 -8.94 -23.66 -2.54
C ARG A 379 -10.08 -23.74 -3.56
N PHE A 380 -9.95 -23.16 -4.76
CA PHE A 380 -11.14 -22.86 -5.57
C PHE A 380 -11.25 -23.59 -6.91
N ASN A 381 -10.14 -23.93 -7.56
CA ASN A 381 -10.14 -24.49 -8.92
C ASN A 381 -9.32 -25.79 -9.08
N VAL A 382 -8.53 -26.17 -8.08
CA VAL A 382 -7.62 -27.33 -8.17
C VAL A 382 -8.36 -28.61 -8.49
N ILE A 383 -9.53 -28.83 -7.91
CA ILE A 383 -10.32 -30.03 -8.20
C ILE A 383 -10.64 -30.17 -9.70
N PHE A 384 -10.85 -29.06 -10.41
CA PHE A 384 -11.13 -29.07 -11.84
C PHE A 384 -9.84 -29.26 -12.64
N ILE A 385 -8.77 -28.55 -12.26
CA ILE A 385 -7.45 -28.66 -12.88
C ILE A 385 -6.91 -30.09 -12.75
N ASP A 386 -6.86 -30.62 -11.53
CA ASP A 386 -6.41 -31.98 -11.27
C ASP A 386 -7.38 -33.02 -11.83
N GLY A 387 -8.68 -32.73 -11.90
CA GLY A 387 -9.63 -33.56 -12.64
C GLY A 387 -9.25 -33.71 -14.11
N ALA A 388 -8.89 -32.60 -14.78
CA ALA A 388 -8.39 -32.62 -16.16
C ALA A 388 -7.04 -33.34 -16.26
N ALA A 389 -6.08 -33.00 -15.40
CA ALA A 389 -4.74 -33.58 -15.39
C ALA A 389 -4.78 -35.09 -15.16
N LEU A 390 -5.62 -35.56 -14.23
CA LEU A 390 -5.76 -36.98 -13.93
C LEU A 390 -6.45 -37.73 -15.06
N PHE A 391 -7.45 -37.12 -15.71
CA PHE A 391 -8.03 -37.71 -16.93
C PHE A 391 -7.00 -37.82 -18.06
N TYR A 392 -6.16 -36.79 -18.24
CA TYR A 392 -5.07 -36.79 -19.21
C TYR A 392 -4.02 -37.88 -18.91
N HIS A 393 -3.52 -37.92 -17.68
CA HIS A 393 -2.50 -38.87 -17.23
C HIS A 393 -3.00 -40.28 -16.95
N ARG A 394 -4.28 -40.59 -17.15
CA ARG A 394 -4.86 -41.87 -16.73
C ARG A 394 -4.08 -43.10 -17.23
N ASN A 395 -3.65 -43.09 -18.49
CA ASN A 395 -2.89 -44.18 -19.06
C ASN A 395 -1.46 -44.19 -18.51
N HIS A 396 -0.81 -43.03 -18.44
CA HIS A 396 0.52 -42.88 -17.85
C HIS A 396 0.58 -43.41 -16.41
N ILE A 397 -0.44 -43.12 -15.61
CA ILE A 397 -0.55 -43.58 -14.22
C ILE A 397 -0.79 -45.08 -14.16
N LEU A 398 -1.65 -45.65 -15.01
CA LEU A 398 -1.86 -47.09 -15.05
C LEU A 398 -0.57 -47.83 -15.45
N ASP A 399 0.12 -47.34 -16.48
CA ASP A 399 1.38 -47.90 -16.96
C ASP A 399 2.47 -47.81 -15.87
N PHE A 400 2.57 -46.67 -15.19
CA PHE A 400 3.47 -46.48 -14.06
C PHE A 400 3.16 -47.44 -12.90
N LEU A 401 1.88 -47.55 -12.50
CA LEU A 401 1.46 -48.37 -11.36
C LEU A 401 1.55 -49.88 -11.64
N ASN A 402 1.56 -50.32 -12.91
CA ASN A 402 1.84 -51.71 -13.27
C ASN A 402 3.24 -52.18 -12.80
N GLY A 403 4.17 -51.24 -12.58
CA GLY A 403 5.50 -51.52 -12.03
C GLY A 403 5.56 -51.68 -10.51
N PHE A 404 4.45 -51.47 -9.77
CA PHE A 404 4.42 -51.46 -8.30
C PHE A 404 3.67 -52.66 -7.70
N ASN A 405 4.11 -53.12 -6.54
CA ASN A 405 3.32 -54.03 -5.71
C ASN A 405 2.21 -53.27 -4.98
N LEU A 406 1.03 -53.19 -5.58
CA LEU A 406 -0.10 -52.42 -5.04
C LEU A 406 -0.69 -52.99 -3.74
N ASN A 407 -0.40 -54.24 -3.38
CA ASN A 407 -0.97 -54.86 -2.18
C ASN A 407 -0.44 -54.24 -0.87
N ASP A 408 0.76 -53.67 -0.89
CA ASP A 408 1.40 -53.07 0.29
C ASP A 408 1.10 -51.57 0.42
N ASN A 409 0.53 -50.94 -0.62
CA ASN A 409 0.23 -49.51 -0.65
C ASN A 409 -1.25 -49.27 -0.99
N ARG A 410 -2.06 -49.11 0.06
CA ARG A 410 -3.51 -48.86 -0.06
C ARG A 410 -3.84 -47.61 -0.88
N LEU A 411 -3.04 -46.55 -0.79
CA LEU A 411 -3.27 -45.31 -1.54
C LEU A 411 -3.17 -45.56 -3.04
N LEU A 412 -2.06 -46.16 -3.50
CA LEU A 412 -1.84 -46.45 -4.92
C LEU A 412 -2.83 -47.49 -5.44
N LYS A 413 -3.20 -48.48 -4.63
CA LYS A 413 -4.26 -49.44 -4.96
C LYS A 413 -5.60 -48.76 -5.21
N CYS A 414 -6.03 -47.87 -4.32
CA CYS A 414 -7.27 -47.10 -4.47
C CYS A 414 -7.27 -46.27 -5.77
N ILE A 415 -6.15 -45.62 -6.07
CA ILE A 415 -5.97 -44.83 -7.30
C ILE A 415 -6.08 -45.75 -8.53
N ASN A 416 -5.34 -46.85 -8.56
CA ASN A 416 -5.32 -47.80 -9.67
C ASN A 416 -6.72 -48.35 -9.98
N GLU A 417 -7.45 -48.78 -8.96
CA GLU A 417 -8.80 -49.32 -9.14
C GLU A 417 -9.80 -48.25 -9.60
N SER A 418 -9.70 -47.03 -9.05
CA SER A 418 -10.66 -45.96 -9.35
C SER A 418 -10.40 -45.30 -10.70
N ILE A 419 -9.15 -45.18 -11.13
CA ILE A 419 -8.81 -44.60 -12.44
C ILE A 419 -9.23 -45.51 -13.59
N MET A 420 -9.36 -46.83 -13.37
CA MET A 420 -9.93 -47.78 -14.32
C MET A 420 -11.46 -47.74 -14.38
N SER A 421 -12.14 -47.18 -13.38
CA SER A 421 -13.60 -47.14 -13.32
C SER A 421 -14.15 -46.21 -14.40
N PRO A 422 -15.02 -46.68 -15.31
CA PRO A 422 -15.65 -45.83 -16.32
C PRO A 422 -16.45 -44.67 -15.71
N ILE A 423 -17.02 -44.89 -14.53
CA ILE A 423 -17.78 -43.87 -13.78
C ILE A 423 -16.86 -42.76 -13.30
N CYS A 424 -15.72 -43.11 -12.68
CA CYS A 424 -14.74 -42.12 -12.26
C CYS A 424 -14.11 -41.42 -13.47
N GLN A 425 -13.83 -42.12 -14.57
CA GLN A 425 -13.33 -41.49 -15.79
C GLN A 425 -14.31 -40.46 -16.37
N ALA A 426 -15.60 -40.78 -16.39
CA ALA A 426 -16.63 -39.83 -16.79
C ALA A 426 -16.68 -38.62 -15.85
N GLY A 427 -16.56 -38.85 -14.54
CA GLY A 427 -16.46 -37.79 -13.54
C GLY A 427 -15.24 -36.89 -13.72
N LEU A 428 -14.05 -37.46 -13.91
CA LEU A 428 -12.81 -36.73 -14.16
C LEU A 428 -12.92 -35.89 -15.44
N ARG A 429 -13.49 -36.46 -16.52
CA ARG A 429 -13.74 -35.72 -17.75
C ARG A 429 -14.70 -34.55 -17.52
N ALA A 430 -15.78 -34.76 -16.77
CA ALA A 430 -16.72 -33.70 -16.43
C ALA A 430 -16.06 -32.57 -15.64
N LEU A 431 -15.25 -32.90 -14.63
CA LEU A 431 -14.44 -31.91 -13.89
C LEU A 431 -13.48 -31.16 -14.81
N GLY A 432 -12.82 -31.87 -15.72
CA GLY A 432 -11.86 -31.28 -16.65
C GLY A 432 -12.47 -30.31 -17.66
N ILE A 433 -13.73 -30.51 -18.07
CA ILE A 433 -14.45 -29.53 -18.90
C ILE A 433 -14.58 -28.19 -18.16
N PHE A 434 -14.83 -28.22 -16.86
CA PHE A 434 -14.90 -26.99 -16.05
C PHE A 434 -13.54 -26.33 -15.83
N ALA A 435 -12.43 -27.08 -15.94
CA ALA A 435 -11.08 -26.53 -15.80
C ALA A 435 -10.80 -25.43 -16.83
N PHE A 436 -11.37 -25.54 -18.03
CA PHE A 436 -11.22 -24.55 -19.10
C PHE A 436 -11.67 -23.14 -18.68
N PHE A 437 -12.75 -23.03 -17.91
CA PHE A 437 -13.24 -21.74 -17.40
C PHE A 437 -12.26 -21.06 -16.43
N PHE A 438 -11.37 -21.83 -15.79
CA PHE A 438 -10.40 -21.34 -14.83
C PHE A 438 -9.02 -21.08 -15.45
N TYR A 439 -8.64 -21.82 -16.49
CA TYR A 439 -7.35 -21.64 -17.19
C TYR A 439 -7.29 -20.39 -18.07
N TYR A 440 -8.39 -20.01 -18.72
CA TYR A 440 -8.39 -18.83 -19.60
C TYR A 440 -8.39 -17.49 -18.86
N ASN A 441 -8.79 -17.48 -17.58
CA ASN A 441 -8.87 -16.26 -16.77
C ASN A 441 -7.61 -16.00 -15.94
N SER A 442 -6.79 -17.02 -15.64
CA SER A 442 -5.57 -16.83 -14.84
C SER A 442 -4.46 -16.09 -15.60
N THR A 443 -4.43 -16.15 -16.93
CA THR A 443 -3.52 -15.36 -17.77
C THR A 443 -3.94 -13.89 -17.93
N MET A 444 -5.16 -13.50 -17.54
CA MET A 444 -5.61 -12.10 -17.59
C MET A 444 -5.50 -11.36 -16.23
N VAL A 445 -5.25 -12.06 -15.13
CA VAL A 445 -5.08 -11.44 -13.81
C VAL A 445 -3.60 -11.17 -13.48
N SER A 446 -2.67 -11.62 -14.34
CA SER A 446 -1.24 -11.30 -14.26
C SER A 446 -0.74 -10.46 -15.45
N ALA A 447 -1.59 -9.61 -16.03
CA ALA A 447 -1.23 -8.60 -17.02
C ALA A 447 -1.62 -7.21 -16.53
#